data_AF-A0A3D5QBV7-F1
#
_entry.id   AF-A0A3D5QBV7-F1
#
_cell.length_a   1.000
_cell.length_b   1.000
_cell.length_c   1.000
_cell.angle_alpha   90.00
_cell.angle_beta   90.00
_cell.angle_gamma   90.00
#
_symmetry.space_group_name_H-M   'P 1'
#
loop_
_entity.id
_entity.type
_entity.pdbx_description
1 polymer ?
#
loop_
_entity_poly.entity_id
_entity_poly.type
_entity_poly.pdbx_seq_one_letter_code
_entity_poly.pdbx_strand_id
1 'polypeptide(L)'
;SELGRLGNVAPAISVEGWKEETEHRRGKGMWNNILDTMGRLRKNGVLFGISVTATRNNMEEVTSEDFIEFFMDRGDIFGWDFMFMPVGKDPVLELVMTPEQRLRCGERVNHLREKYPMFLADFWNDGQAVGGCLAAGRRYLHILHNGNVEPCVFAHFGVDNIREKPLLEIVNSPFFKDIRREFPYNEKGNLKRPCMIIDNPKVLRNAVRKHNAVSGHSSPDSLVDDPYIAQWMDEYAERFAELTDPVWEEMINDPNNRWYREGREYQELFGYSRELESSGHR
;
A
#
# COMPACT_ATOMS: atom_id res chain seq x y z
N SER A 1 -8.58 -19.65 23.38
CA SER A 1 -8.32 -20.21 22.04
C SER A 1 -6.83 -20.49 21.89
N GLU A 2 -6.39 -21.25 20.88
CA GLU A 2 -4.96 -21.42 20.61
C GLU A 2 -4.28 -20.09 20.25
N LEU A 3 -4.93 -19.25 19.44
CA LEU A 3 -4.44 -17.91 19.10
C LEU A 3 -4.18 -17.05 20.35
N GLY A 4 -5.13 -17.04 21.30
CA GLY A 4 -4.98 -16.26 22.54
C GLY A 4 -3.87 -16.79 23.45
N ARG A 5 -3.64 -18.11 23.45
CA ARG A 5 -2.55 -18.74 24.21
C ARG A 5 -1.18 -18.41 23.62
N LEU A 6 -1.06 -18.38 22.29
CA LEU A 6 0.22 -18.13 21.61
C LEU A 6 0.58 -16.65 21.56
N GLY A 7 -0.40 -15.75 21.42
CA GLY A 7 -0.20 -14.30 21.49
C GLY A 7 0.60 -13.69 20.33
N ASN A 8 0.88 -14.45 19.27
CA ASN A 8 1.71 -14.04 18.13
C ASN A 8 0.94 -13.96 16.81
N VAL A 9 -0.40 -13.97 16.85
CA VAL A 9 -1.27 -13.83 15.69
C VAL A 9 -2.33 -12.79 16.00
N ALA A 10 -2.47 -11.80 15.12
CA ALA A 10 -3.47 -10.75 15.22
C ALA A 10 -4.31 -10.68 13.94
N PRO A 11 -5.53 -11.24 13.91
CA PRO A 11 -6.38 -11.23 12.72
C PRO A 11 -6.84 -9.81 12.37
N ALA A 12 -6.81 -9.48 11.08
CA ALA A 12 -7.51 -8.33 10.51
C ALA A 12 -8.82 -8.80 9.88
N ILE A 13 -9.96 -8.29 10.35
CA ILE A 13 -11.28 -8.70 9.87
C ILE A 13 -11.75 -7.71 8.81
N SER A 14 -12.11 -8.23 7.64
CA SER A 14 -12.55 -7.37 6.55
C SER A 14 -13.95 -6.79 6.78
N VAL A 15 -14.07 -5.46 6.68
CA VAL A 15 -15.32 -4.68 6.72
C VAL A 15 -15.26 -3.61 5.63
N GLU A 16 -16.38 -3.25 5.00
CA GLU A 16 -16.38 -2.34 3.84
C GLU A 16 -17.18 -1.05 4.06
N GLY A 17 -17.54 -0.78 5.32
CA GLY A 17 -18.52 0.23 5.74
C GLY A 17 -19.44 -0.39 6.78
N TRP A 18 -20.59 0.23 7.00
CA TRP A 18 -21.64 -0.32 7.85
C TRP A 18 -22.22 -1.60 7.24
N LYS A 19 -23.35 -2.04 7.81
CA LYS A 19 -23.96 -3.32 7.47
C LYS A 19 -24.29 -3.43 5.98
N GLU A 20 -24.84 -2.39 5.36
CA GLU A 20 -25.32 -2.45 3.98
C GLU A 20 -24.15 -2.62 3.01
N GLU A 21 -23.10 -1.82 3.16
CA GLU A 21 -21.89 -1.80 2.36
C GLU A 21 -21.12 -3.12 2.51
N THR A 22 -20.98 -3.56 3.77
CA THR A 22 -20.30 -4.82 4.09
C THR A 22 -21.07 -6.01 3.52
N GLU A 23 -22.38 -6.08 3.70
CA GLU A 23 -23.17 -7.21 3.17
C GLU A 23 -23.29 -7.18 1.64
N HIS A 24 -23.31 -5.99 1.02
CA HIS A 24 -23.30 -5.85 -0.43
C HIS A 24 -22.05 -6.46 -1.06
N ARG A 25 -20.87 -6.24 -0.46
CA ARG A 25 -19.59 -6.74 -1.00
C ARG A 25 -19.18 -8.12 -0.47
N ARG A 26 -19.51 -8.46 0.77
CA ARG A 26 -19.03 -9.66 1.46
C ARG A 26 -20.12 -10.74 1.64
N GLY A 27 -21.37 -10.42 1.28
CA GLY A 27 -22.50 -11.34 1.30
C GLY A 27 -23.45 -11.11 2.49
N LYS A 28 -24.71 -11.46 2.28
CA LYS A 28 -25.79 -11.31 3.27
C LYS A 28 -25.45 -12.04 4.59
N GLY A 29 -25.68 -11.37 5.72
CA GLY A 29 -25.40 -11.89 7.05
C GLY A 29 -23.94 -11.78 7.49
N MET A 30 -23.03 -11.29 6.63
CA MET A 30 -21.62 -11.15 6.98
C MET A 30 -21.40 -10.16 8.14
N TRP A 31 -22.20 -9.09 8.23
CA TRP A 31 -22.09 -8.12 9.31
C TRP A 31 -22.19 -8.77 10.69
N ASN A 32 -23.20 -9.60 10.90
CA ASN A 32 -23.38 -10.31 12.17
C ASN A 32 -22.25 -11.32 12.41
N ASN A 33 -21.83 -12.05 11.37
CA ASN A 33 -20.70 -12.99 11.47
C ASN A 33 -19.40 -12.28 11.90
N ILE A 34 -19.15 -11.08 11.37
CA ILE A 34 -17.98 -10.25 11.72
C ILE A 34 -18.06 -9.85 13.20
N LEU A 35 -19.19 -9.29 13.64
CA LEU A 35 -19.38 -8.86 15.03
C LEU A 35 -19.26 -10.03 16.02
N ASP A 36 -19.85 -11.18 15.69
CA ASP A 36 -19.74 -12.40 16.49
C ASP A 36 -18.28 -12.90 16.57
N THR A 37 -17.54 -12.79 15.46
CA THR A 37 -16.13 -13.16 15.40
C THR A 37 -15.28 -12.25 16.29
N MET A 38 -15.46 -10.94 16.19
CA MET A 38 -14.78 -9.95 17.06
C MET A 38 -15.07 -10.21 18.55
N GLY A 39 -16.35 -10.49 18.89
CA GLY A 39 -16.74 -10.85 20.25
C GLY A 39 -16.01 -12.11 20.77
N ARG A 40 -15.85 -13.13 19.90
CA ARG A 40 -15.08 -14.34 20.24
C ARG A 40 -13.59 -14.06 20.40
N LEU A 41 -12.99 -13.24 19.52
CA LEU A 41 -11.58 -12.87 19.60
C LEU A 41 -11.28 -12.13 20.92
N ARG A 42 -12.10 -11.11 21.23
CA ARG A 42 -12.01 -10.34 22.49
C ARG A 42 -12.15 -11.24 23.73
N LYS A 43 -13.19 -12.09 23.77
CA LYS A 43 -13.41 -13.03 24.89
C LYS A 43 -12.21 -13.95 25.13
N ASN A 44 -11.43 -14.26 24.09
CA ASN A 44 -10.28 -15.15 24.16
C ASN A 44 -8.94 -14.40 24.34
N GLY A 45 -8.94 -13.08 24.52
CA GLY A 45 -7.72 -12.28 24.66
C GLY A 45 -6.85 -12.24 23.40
N VAL A 46 -7.45 -12.45 22.23
CA VAL A 46 -6.73 -12.35 20.94
C VAL A 46 -6.68 -10.87 20.55
N LEU A 47 -5.53 -10.38 20.09
CA LEU A 47 -5.43 -9.05 19.48
C LEU A 47 -6.02 -9.12 18.08
N PHE A 48 -6.82 -8.13 17.68
CA PHE A 48 -7.40 -8.08 16.34
C PHE A 48 -7.68 -6.65 15.93
N GLY A 49 -8.04 -6.49 14.67
CA GLY A 49 -8.40 -5.21 14.10
C GLY A 49 -9.23 -5.38 12.86
N ILE A 50 -9.45 -4.26 12.16
CA ILE A 50 -10.17 -4.23 10.89
C ILE A 50 -9.23 -4.10 9.69
N SER A 51 -9.72 -4.54 8.54
CA SER A 51 -9.16 -4.21 7.24
C SER A 51 -10.26 -3.72 6.33
N VAL A 52 -10.05 -2.58 5.69
CA VAL A 52 -11.03 -1.91 4.85
C VAL A 52 -10.47 -1.75 3.45
N THR A 53 -11.30 -1.95 2.43
CA THR A 53 -11.02 -1.42 1.10
C THR A 53 -11.70 -0.06 0.94
N ALA A 54 -10.96 1.03 1.05
CA ALA A 54 -11.48 2.36 0.74
C ALA A 54 -11.62 2.56 -0.77
N THR A 55 -12.79 2.99 -1.18
CA THR A 55 -13.20 3.24 -2.55
C THR A 55 -13.67 4.68 -2.69
N ARG A 56 -13.88 5.12 -3.93
CA ARG A 56 -14.59 6.37 -4.23
C ARG A 56 -15.89 6.55 -3.45
N ASN A 57 -16.58 5.46 -3.12
CA ASN A 57 -17.95 5.47 -2.64
C ASN A 57 -18.09 5.35 -1.11
N ASN A 58 -17.07 4.83 -0.41
CA ASN A 58 -17.14 4.59 1.04
C ASN A 58 -16.05 5.30 1.85
N MET A 59 -15.08 5.97 1.21
CA MET A 59 -13.92 6.51 1.93
C MET A 59 -14.29 7.49 3.06
N GLU A 60 -15.35 8.29 2.89
CA GLU A 60 -15.82 9.23 3.92
C GLU A 60 -16.31 8.50 5.17
N GLU A 61 -17.06 7.42 4.97
CA GLU A 61 -17.69 6.65 6.02
C GLU A 61 -16.66 5.84 6.80
N VAL A 62 -15.79 5.11 6.10
CA VAL A 62 -14.80 4.23 6.74
C VAL A 62 -13.66 4.98 7.42
N THR A 63 -13.52 6.27 7.13
CA THR A 63 -12.61 7.20 7.82
C THR A 63 -13.37 8.23 8.67
N SER A 64 -14.63 7.95 9.04
CA SER A 64 -15.38 8.76 9.99
C SER A 64 -15.04 8.39 11.44
N GLU A 65 -15.20 9.35 12.36
CA GLU A 65 -14.99 9.12 13.78
C GLU A 65 -15.94 8.05 14.32
N ASP A 66 -17.23 8.14 14.00
CA ASP A 66 -18.25 7.16 14.42
C ASP A 66 -17.89 5.72 14.03
N PHE A 67 -17.34 5.54 12.84
CA PHE A 67 -16.91 4.23 12.36
C PHE A 67 -15.73 3.70 13.16
N ILE A 68 -14.72 4.55 13.41
CA ILE A 68 -13.52 4.16 14.16
C ILE A 68 -13.86 3.89 15.63
N GLU A 69 -14.66 4.74 16.26
CA GLU A 69 -15.14 4.55 17.63
C GLU A 69 -15.93 3.25 17.77
N PHE A 70 -16.80 2.95 16.81
CA PHE A 70 -17.59 1.73 16.83
C PHE A 70 -16.74 0.45 16.89
N PHE A 71 -15.66 0.37 16.12
CA PHE A 71 -14.75 -0.79 16.14
C PHE A 71 -13.82 -0.77 17.35
N MET A 72 -13.31 0.41 17.74
CA MET A 72 -12.49 0.55 18.94
C MET A 72 -13.24 0.07 20.20
N ASP A 73 -14.52 0.44 20.36
CA ASP A 73 -15.37 -0.01 21.47
C ASP A 73 -15.57 -1.53 21.51
N ARG A 74 -15.44 -2.19 20.35
CA ARG A 74 -15.52 -3.65 20.21
C ARG A 74 -14.21 -4.35 20.53
N GLY A 75 -13.11 -3.62 20.66
CA GLY A 75 -11.80 -4.13 21.03
C GLY A 75 -10.81 -4.22 19.87
N ASP A 76 -11.15 -3.66 18.71
CA ASP A 76 -10.20 -3.52 17.60
C ASP A 76 -9.07 -2.57 18.00
N ILE A 77 -7.84 -3.03 17.85
CA ILE A 77 -6.64 -2.27 18.23
C ILE A 77 -5.89 -1.67 17.04
N PHE A 78 -6.22 -2.11 15.82
CA PHE A 78 -5.66 -1.57 14.59
C PHE A 78 -6.68 -1.57 13.44
N GLY A 79 -6.44 -0.71 12.45
CA GLY A 79 -7.18 -0.65 11.21
C GLY A 79 -6.23 -0.52 10.01
N TRP A 80 -6.38 -1.40 9.04
CA TRP A 80 -5.70 -1.28 7.76
C TRP A 80 -6.64 -0.68 6.74
N ASP A 81 -6.30 0.50 6.22
CA ASP A 81 -6.96 1.11 5.09
C ASP A 81 -6.19 0.83 3.80
N PHE A 82 -6.85 0.13 2.88
CA PHE A 82 -6.36 -0.12 1.54
C PHE A 82 -7.23 0.62 0.54
N MET A 83 -6.67 1.61 -0.15
CA MET A 83 -7.31 2.14 -1.35
C MET A 83 -7.57 1.01 -2.35
N PHE A 84 -8.76 1.00 -2.94
CA PHE A 84 -9.08 0.12 -4.06
C PHE A 84 -8.13 0.43 -5.21
N MET A 85 -7.32 -0.55 -5.57
CA MET A 85 -6.43 -0.48 -6.71
C MET A 85 -7.03 -1.20 -7.90
N PRO A 86 -6.91 -0.65 -9.12
CA PRO A 86 -7.41 -1.27 -10.33
C PRO A 86 -6.45 -2.36 -10.83
N VAL A 87 -6.21 -3.39 -10.02
CA VAL A 87 -5.32 -4.52 -10.34
C VAL A 87 -6.12 -5.81 -10.58
N GLY A 88 -5.54 -6.73 -11.34
CA GLY A 88 -6.16 -8.03 -11.64
C GLY A 88 -7.03 -7.99 -12.88
N LYS A 89 -8.01 -8.90 -12.94
CA LYS A 89 -8.89 -9.07 -14.11
C LYS A 89 -9.99 -8.01 -14.12
N ASP A 90 -10.17 -7.34 -15.26
CA ASP A 90 -11.24 -6.36 -15.50
C ASP A 90 -11.26 -5.20 -14.46
N PRO A 91 -10.24 -4.33 -14.44
CA PRO A 91 -10.14 -3.26 -13.45
C PRO A 91 -11.33 -2.29 -13.50
N VAL A 92 -11.92 -2.00 -12.34
CA VAL A 92 -13.05 -1.07 -12.19
C VAL A 92 -12.53 0.29 -11.73
N LEU A 93 -12.17 1.15 -12.69
CA LEU A 93 -11.54 2.45 -12.42
C LEU A 93 -12.45 3.40 -11.62
N GLU A 94 -13.75 3.22 -11.70
CA GLU A 94 -14.76 4.03 -11.01
C GLU A 94 -14.74 3.83 -9.49
N LEU A 95 -14.20 2.71 -9.01
CA LEU A 95 -14.06 2.44 -7.58
C LEU A 95 -12.79 3.07 -6.99
N VAL A 96 -11.79 3.42 -7.81
CA VAL A 96 -10.58 4.07 -7.32
C VAL A 96 -10.91 5.48 -6.84
N MET A 97 -10.49 5.84 -5.63
CA MET A 97 -10.63 7.21 -5.12
C MET A 97 -9.98 8.20 -6.09
N THR A 98 -10.62 9.34 -6.37
CA THR A 98 -9.95 10.40 -7.13
C THR A 98 -8.69 10.89 -6.39
N PRO A 99 -7.73 11.53 -7.07
CA PRO A 99 -6.56 12.11 -6.40
C PRO A 99 -6.90 13.00 -5.19
N GLU A 100 -7.96 13.82 -5.30
CA GLU A 100 -8.46 14.66 -4.21
C GLU A 100 -9.05 13.84 -3.06
N GLN A 101 -9.83 12.80 -3.36
CA GLN A 101 -10.38 11.91 -2.34
C GLN A 101 -9.26 11.15 -1.61
N ARG A 102 -8.23 10.70 -2.34
CA ARG A 102 -7.07 10.03 -1.74
C ARG A 102 -6.31 10.96 -0.80
N LEU A 103 -6.05 12.21 -1.22
CA LEU A 103 -5.41 13.21 -0.36
C LEU A 103 -6.21 13.42 0.93
N ARG A 104 -7.52 13.65 0.79
CA ARG A 104 -8.44 13.81 1.92
C ARG A 104 -8.48 12.57 2.81
N CYS A 105 -8.39 11.36 2.24
CA CYS A 105 -8.31 10.11 3.00
C CYS A 105 -7.11 10.13 3.95
N GLY A 106 -5.93 10.47 3.41
CA GLY A 106 -4.71 10.56 4.20
C GLY A 106 -4.80 11.62 5.31
N GLU A 107 -5.39 12.78 5.03
CA GLU A 107 -5.64 13.82 6.04
C GLU A 107 -6.56 13.33 7.16
N ARG A 108 -7.65 12.63 6.81
CA ARG A 108 -8.59 12.06 7.78
C ARG A 108 -7.95 10.97 8.63
N VAL A 109 -7.21 10.04 8.02
CA VAL A 109 -6.51 8.97 8.75
C VAL A 109 -5.46 9.56 9.70
N ASN A 110 -4.72 10.59 9.28
CA ASN A 110 -3.77 11.30 10.15
C ASN A 110 -4.48 11.95 11.35
N HIS A 111 -5.60 12.65 11.11
CA HIS A 111 -6.40 13.24 12.19
C HIS A 111 -6.90 12.19 13.18
N LEU A 112 -7.45 11.08 12.68
CA LEU A 112 -7.93 9.97 13.50
C LEU A 112 -6.81 9.35 14.33
N ARG A 113 -5.61 9.20 13.75
CA ARG A 113 -4.41 8.67 14.43
C ARG A 113 -3.90 9.60 15.53
N GLU A 114 -4.06 10.91 15.39
CA GLU A 114 -3.73 11.87 16.44
C GLU A 114 -4.75 11.85 17.59
N LYS A 115 -6.01 11.60 17.25
CA LYS A 115 -7.14 11.66 18.20
C LYS A 115 -7.34 10.37 18.99
N TYR A 116 -7.22 9.20 18.35
CA TYR A 116 -7.58 7.91 18.92
C TYR A 116 -6.36 7.00 19.13
N PRO A 117 -6.37 6.12 20.15
CA PRO A 117 -5.26 5.21 20.44
C PRO A 117 -5.16 4.00 19.48
N MET A 118 -6.09 3.87 18.53
CA MET A 118 -6.11 2.77 17.56
C MET A 118 -5.01 2.96 16.51
N PHE A 119 -4.23 1.92 16.23
CA PHE A 119 -3.23 1.99 15.17
C PHE A 119 -3.91 1.94 13.80
N LEU A 120 -4.08 3.11 13.17
CA LEU A 120 -4.61 3.21 11.81
C LEU A 120 -3.47 3.35 10.83
N ALA A 121 -3.48 2.55 9.76
CA ALA A 121 -2.48 2.59 8.71
C ALA A 121 -3.13 2.61 7.33
N ASP A 122 -2.75 3.60 6.52
CA ASP A 122 -3.17 3.81 5.14
C ASP A 122 -2.04 3.41 4.19
N PHE A 123 -2.27 2.35 3.42
CA PHE A 123 -1.24 1.73 2.60
C PHE A 123 -0.71 2.66 1.47
N TRP A 124 -1.47 3.68 1.05
CA TRP A 124 -1.08 4.59 -0.04
C TRP A 124 -0.70 6.00 0.40
N ASN A 125 -1.19 6.46 1.57
CA ASN A 125 -0.88 7.79 2.07
C ASN A 125 0.22 7.81 3.15
N ASP A 126 0.54 6.68 3.79
CA ASP A 126 1.56 6.62 4.86
C ASP A 126 3.01 6.47 4.37
N GLY A 127 3.29 6.76 3.10
CA GLY A 127 4.66 6.69 2.57
C GLY A 127 5.65 7.50 3.42
N GLN A 128 5.26 8.65 3.97
CA GLN A 128 6.09 9.43 4.90
C GLN A 128 6.37 8.71 6.22
N ALA A 129 5.42 7.93 6.75
CA ALA A 129 5.59 7.20 8.00
C ALA A 129 6.56 6.01 7.84
N VAL A 130 6.46 5.32 6.70
CA VAL A 130 7.25 4.12 6.39
C VAL A 130 8.49 4.39 5.51
N GLY A 131 8.77 5.66 5.20
CA GLY A 131 9.92 6.06 4.40
C GLY A 131 9.82 5.69 2.91
N GLY A 132 8.62 5.63 2.34
CA GLY A 132 8.34 5.37 0.92
C GLY A 132 8.02 3.91 0.60
N CYS A 133 8.00 3.58 -0.69
CA CYS A 133 7.60 2.27 -1.20
C CYS A 133 8.33 1.12 -0.52
N LEU A 134 7.60 0.14 0.02
CA LEU A 134 8.20 -0.99 0.73
C LEU A 134 8.68 -2.11 -0.21
N ALA A 135 8.31 -2.02 -1.50
CA ALA A 135 8.37 -3.08 -2.49
C ALA A 135 9.78 -3.60 -2.79
N ALA A 136 9.82 -4.71 -3.53
CA ALA A 136 11.01 -5.36 -4.03
C ALA A 136 12.03 -5.67 -2.92
N GLY A 137 11.56 -6.15 -1.77
CA GLY A 137 12.44 -6.55 -0.66
C GLY A 137 13.17 -5.38 0.01
N ARG A 138 12.80 -4.11 -0.24
CA ARG A 138 13.27 -2.99 0.57
C ARG A 138 12.80 -3.16 2.01
N ARG A 139 11.52 -3.51 2.20
CA ARG A 139 10.95 -3.91 3.50
C ARG A 139 9.95 -5.07 3.41
N TYR A 140 9.37 -5.32 2.23
CA TYR A 140 8.51 -6.49 2.02
C TYR A 140 8.55 -6.99 0.57
N LEU A 141 7.97 -8.15 0.37
CA LEU A 141 7.70 -8.80 -0.90
C LEU A 141 6.46 -9.68 -0.73
N HIS A 142 5.94 -10.20 -1.83
CA HIS A 142 4.77 -11.07 -1.84
C HIS A 142 5.15 -12.43 -2.43
N ILE A 143 4.71 -13.52 -1.82
CA ILE A 143 4.94 -14.89 -2.30
C ILE A 143 3.57 -15.51 -2.57
N LEU A 144 3.31 -15.84 -3.82
CA LEU A 144 2.07 -16.50 -4.24
C LEU A 144 2.02 -17.96 -3.81
N HIS A 145 0.81 -18.53 -3.79
CA HIS A 145 0.58 -19.94 -3.44
C HIS A 145 1.32 -20.94 -4.35
N ASN A 146 1.67 -20.55 -5.58
CA ASN A 146 2.45 -21.35 -6.52
C ASN A 146 3.98 -21.21 -6.32
N GLY A 147 4.42 -20.33 -5.42
CA GLY A 147 5.81 -20.04 -5.10
C GLY A 147 6.41 -18.86 -5.86
N ASN A 148 5.71 -18.26 -6.83
CA ASN A 148 6.20 -17.07 -7.52
C ASN A 148 6.39 -15.93 -6.53
N VAL A 149 7.50 -15.21 -6.67
CA VAL A 149 7.86 -14.09 -5.79
C VAL A 149 7.69 -12.77 -6.52
N GLU A 150 6.88 -11.90 -5.94
CA GLU A 150 6.45 -10.61 -6.48
C GLU A 150 6.98 -9.46 -5.61
N PRO A 151 7.30 -8.30 -6.20
CA PRO A 151 7.88 -7.19 -5.45
C PRO A 151 6.85 -6.51 -4.53
N CYS A 152 5.55 -6.65 -4.81
CA CYS A 152 4.47 -5.97 -4.10
C CYS A 152 3.19 -6.81 -4.23
N VAL A 153 2.34 -6.82 -3.21
CA VAL A 153 1.06 -7.54 -3.23
C VAL A 153 0.07 -7.00 -4.27
N PHE A 154 0.32 -5.81 -4.82
CA PHE A 154 -0.46 -5.21 -5.91
C PHE A 154 0.30 -5.17 -7.25
N ALA A 155 1.56 -5.60 -7.30
CA ALA A 155 2.32 -5.71 -8.54
C ALA A 155 2.56 -7.19 -8.84
N HIS A 156 1.58 -7.81 -9.48
CA HIS A 156 1.55 -9.25 -9.68
C HIS A 156 2.47 -9.72 -10.80
N PHE A 157 3.75 -9.41 -10.68
CA PHE A 157 4.78 -9.74 -11.66
C PHE A 157 5.99 -10.36 -10.96
N GLY A 158 6.47 -11.47 -11.49
CA GLY A 158 7.62 -12.18 -10.94
C GLY A 158 8.50 -12.81 -12.02
N VAL A 159 9.76 -13.07 -11.67
CA VAL A 159 10.75 -13.77 -12.51
C VAL A 159 11.40 -14.96 -11.80
N ASP A 160 11.14 -15.11 -10.50
CA ASP A 160 11.76 -16.13 -9.64
C ASP A 160 10.68 -16.87 -8.83
N ASN A 161 10.97 -18.11 -8.44
CA ASN A 161 10.12 -18.94 -7.59
C ASN A 161 10.88 -19.40 -6.32
N ILE A 162 10.27 -19.24 -5.15
CA ILE A 162 10.89 -19.58 -3.86
C ILE A 162 11.18 -21.07 -3.68
N ARG A 163 10.52 -21.93 -4.47
CA ARG A 163 10.73 -23.38 -4.44
C ARG A 163 12.00 -23.80 -5.19
N GLU A 164 12.52 -22.93 -6.04
CA GLU A 164 13.65 -23.19 -6.93
C GLU A 164 14.91 -22.44 -6.49
N LYS A 165 14.75 -21.31 -5.80
CA LYS A 165 15.84 -20.40 -5.48
C LYS A 165 15.71 -19.82 -4.05
N PRO A 166 16.81 -19.70 -3.29
CA PRO A 166 16.77 -19.10 -1.95
C PRO A 166 16.25 -17.66 -1.96
N LEU A 167 15.43 -17.29 -0.96
CA LEU A 167 14.83 -15.96 -0.87
C LEU A 167 15.84 -14.82 -0.97
N LEU A 168 17.01 -14.99 -0.35
CA LEU A 168 18.07 -13.98 -0.35
C LEU A 168 18.62 -13.72 -1.77
N GLU A 169 18.69 -14.76 -2.60
CA GLU A 169 19.08 -14.61 -4.00
C GLU A 169 17.98 -13.97 -4.85
N ILE A 170 16.70 -14.28 -4.55
CA ILE A 170 15.54 -13.68 -5.22
C ILE A 170 15.47 -12.19 -4.93
N VAL A 171 15.59 -11.78 -3.67
CA VAL A 171 15.59 -10.36 -3.27
C VAL A 171 16.76 -9.59 -3.89
N ASN A 172 17.86 -10.28 -4.20
CA ASN A 172 19.03 -9.71 -4.86
C ASN A 172 19.05 -9.93 -6.39
N SER A 173 17.94 -10.40 -6.98
CA SER A 173 17.82 -10.59 -8.43
C SER A 173 17.86 -9.24 -9.17
N PRO A 174 18.24 -9.26 -10.47
CA PRO A 174 18.21 -8.06 -11.30
C PRO A 174 16.86 -7.34 -11.29
N PHE A 175 15.74 -8.08 -11.32
CA PHE A 175 14.39 -7.52 -11.30
C PHE A 175 14.11 -6.72 -10.02
N PHE A 176 14.39 -7.31 -8.86
CA PHE A 176 14.20 -6.64 -7.57
C PHE A 176 15.16 -5.47 -7.37
N LYS A 177 16.43 -5.61 -7.79
CA LYS A 177 17.42 -4.54 -7.70
C LYS A 177 17.06 -3.35 -8.58
N ASP A 178 16.59 -3.58 -9.80
CA ASP A 178 16.22 -2.50 -10.70
C ASP A 178 15.01 -1.70 -10.20
N ILE A 179 14.03 -2.36 -9.58
CA ILE A 179 12.96 -1.63 -8.87
C ILE A 179 13.57 -0.78 -7.76
N ARG A 180 14.41 -1.33 -6.88
CA ARG A 180 15.01 -0.54 -5.78
C ARG A 180 15.90 0.62 -6.25
N ARG A 181 16.54 0.48 -7.41
CA ARG A 181 17.42 1.52 -7.98
C ARG A 181 16.69 2.80 -8.37
N GLU A 182 15.43 2.67 -8.76
CA GLU A 182 14.60 3.82 -9.11
C GLU A 182 14.11 4.57 -7.87
N PHE A 183 14.17 3.98 -6.66
CA PHE A 183 13.70 4.61 -5.43
C PHE A 183 14.50 5.90 -5.14
N PRO A 184 13.86 7.05 -4.82
CA PRO A 184 12.48 7.24 -4.35
C PRO A 184 11.39 7.46 -5.44
N TYR A 185 11.60 6.96 -6.65
CA TYR A 185 10.69 6.91 -7.82
C TYR A 185 10.32 8.25 -8.45
N ASN A 186 10.64 9.36 -7.79
CA ASN A 186 10.54 10.70 -8.34
C ASN A 186 11.69 11.58 -7.87
N GLU A 187 12.03 12.58 -8.68
CA GLU A 187 13.20 13.46 -8.48
C GLU A 187 13.12 14.27 -7.18
N LYS A 188 11.91 14.55 -6.70
CA LYS A 188 11.67 15.31 -5.46
C LYS A 188 11.75 14.45 -4.19
N GLY A 189 11.94 13.14 -4.33
CA GLY A 189 11.84 12.20 -3.22
C GLY A 189 10.50 12.27 -2.48
N ASN A 190 9.42 12.65 -3.16
CA ASN A 190 8.12 12.89 -2.56
C ASN A 190 7.50 11.58 -2.05
N LEU A 191 7.61 11.37 -0.74
CA LEU A 191 7.10 10.18 -0.06
C LEU A 191 5.58 10.18 0.10
N LYS A 192 4.86 11.24 -0.27
CA LYS A 192 3.39 11.22 -0.39
C LYS A 192 2.91 10.47 -1.63
N ARG A 193 3.78 10.32 -2.64
CA ARG A 193 3.50 9.59 -3.87
C ARG A 193 4.46 8.40 -4.07
N PRO A 194 4.51 7.44 -3.12
CA PRO A 194 5.55 6.42 -3.06
C PRO A 194 5.32 5.24 -4.02
N CYS A 195 4.13 5.06 -4.60
CA CYS A 195 3.79 3.82 -5.28
C CYS A 195 4.45 3.71 -6.67
N MET A 196 5.10 2.59 -6.97
CA MET A 196 5.61 2.30 -8.34
C MET A 196 4.51 1.96 -9.35
N ILE A 197 3.26 1.86 -8.89
CA ILE A 197 2.08 1.52 -9.70
C ILE A 197 1.33 2.81 -10.03
N ILE A 198 0.61 3.39 -9.07
CA ILE A 198 -0.31 4.50 -9.35
C ILE A 198 0.34 5.90 -9.27
N ASP A 199 1.46 6.03 -8.56
CA ASP A 199 2.12 7.33 -8.36
C ASP A 199 3.27 7.57 -9.36
N ASN A 200 4.00 6.50 -9.68
CA ASN A 200 5.14 6.52 -10.59
C ASN A 200 5.06 5.31 -11.55
N PRO A 201 3.99 5.21 -12.37
CA PRO A 201 3.66 4.02 -13.16
C PRO A 201 4.78 3.51 -14.06
N LYS A 202 5.64 4.42 -14.54
CA LYS A 202 6.79 4.08 -15.39
C LYS A 202 7.76 3.11 -14.71
N VAL A 203 7.90 3.16 -13.38
CA VAL A 203 8.80 2.28 -12.62
C VAL A 203 8.42 0.82 -12.79
N LEU A 204 7.16 0.45 -12.50
CA LEU A 204 6.70 -0.92 -12.67
C LEU A 204 6.77 -1.34 -14.15
N ARG A 205 6.24 -0.52 -15.06
CA ARG A 205 6.19 -0.86 -16.50
C ARG A 205 7.58 -1.13 -17.08
N ASN A 206 8.57 -0.30 -16.72
CA ASN A 206 9.95 -0.46 -17.18
C ASN A 206 10.59 -1.73 -16.59
N ALA A 207 10.40 -1.99 -15.30
CA ALA A 207 10.93 -3.18 -14.66
C ALA A 207 10.35 -4.47 -15.26
N VAL A 208 9.03 -4.51 -15.48
CA VAL A 208 8.35 -5.67 -16.09
C VAL A 208 8.87 -5.93 -17.51
N ARG A 209 8.92 -4.90 -18.36
CA ARG A 209 9.40 -5.02 -19.75
C ARG A 209 10.87 -5.41 -19.83
N LYS A 210 11.73 -4.81 -19.00
CA LYS A 210 13.17 -5.08 -18.99
C LYS A 210 13.50 -6.53 -18.62
N HIS A 211 12.74 -7.10 -17.69
CA HIS A 211 13.02 -8.44 -17.16
C HIS A 211 12.09 -9.52 -17.72
N ASN A 212 11.20 -9.18 -18.66
CA ASN A 212 10.14 -10.06 -19.16
C ASN A 212 9.36 -10.71 -18.01
N ALA A 213 9.05 -9.92 -16.98
CA ALA A 213 8.38 -10.43 -15.78
C ALA A 213 6.97 -10.91 -16.13
N VAL A 214 6.63 -12.10 -15.64
CA VAL A 214 5.38 -12.77 -16.00
C VAL A 214 4.33 -12.45 -14.95
N SER A 215 3.09 -12.21 -15.40
CA SER A 215 1.94 -12.04 -14.51
C SER A 215 1.78 -13.26 -13.61
N GLY A 216 1.64 -13.03 -12.30
CA GLY A 216 1.31 -14.06 -11.32
C GLY A 216 -0.13 -14.58 -11.44
N HIS A 217 -0.97 -13.89 -12.21
CA HIS A 217 -2.36 -14.24 -12.46
C HIS A 217 -2.55 -14.90 -13.83
N SER A 218 -3.60 -15.72 -13.95
CA SER A 218 -3.97 -16.41 -15.19
C SER A 218 -4.49 -15.48 -16.29
N SER A 219 -4.83 -14.23 -15.96
CA SER A 219 -5.20 -13.19 -16.92
C SER A 219 -4.03 -12.26 -17.19
N PRO A 220 -3.89 -11.71 -18.42
CA PRO A 220 -2.98 -10.61 -18.68
C PRO A 220 -3.29 -9.49 -17.68
N ASP A 221 -2.26 -9.01 -16.99
CA ASP A 221 -2.40 -7.89 -16.06
C ASP A 221 -2.41 -6.59 -16.90
N SER A 222 -3.50 -5.83 -16.80
CA SER A 222 -3.74 -4.64 -17.61
C SER A 222 -2.88 -3.44 -17.22
N LEU A 223 -2.17 -3.50 -16.09
CA LEU A 223 -1.35 -2.38 -15.60
C LEU A 223 -0.18 -2.00 -16.51
N VAL A 224 0.31 -2.94 -17.33
CA VAL A 224 1.53 -2.76 -18.13
C VAL A 224 1.22 -2.52 -19.61
N ASP A 225 0.38 -3.35 -20.21
CA ASP A 225 0.23 -3.40 -21.67
C ASP A 225 -1.13 -2.90 -22.19
N ASP A 226 -2.11 -2.65 -21.31
CA ASP A 226 -3.38 -2.03 -21.72
C ASP A 226 -3.20 -0.50 -21.87
N PRO A 227 -3.33 0.07 -23.08
CA PRO A 227 -3.10 1.49 -23.30
C PRO A 227 -4.11 2.39 -22.57
N TYR A 228 -5.35 1.94 -22.40
CA TYR A 228 -6.40 2.71 -21.74
C TYR A 228 -6.13 2.81 -20.23
N ILE A 229 -5.81 1.67 -19.59
CA ILE A 229 -5.42 1.64 -18.18
C ILE A 229 -4.11 2.40 -17.96
N ALA A 230 -3.16 2.25 -18.89
CA ALA A 230 -1.87 2.94 -18.80
C ALA A 230 -2.04 4.46 -18.82
N GLN A 231 -2.83 4.98 -19.77
CA GLN A 231 -3.13 6.41 -19.86
C GLN A 231 -3.87 6.91 -18.62
N TRP A 232 -4.91 6.21 -18.17
CA TRP A 232 -5.68 6.61 -16.98
C TRP A 232 -4.79 6.71 -15.73
N MET A 233 -3.86 5.77 -15.55
CA MET A 233 -2.92 5.81 -14.43
C MET A 233 -1.90 6.95 -14.55
N ASP A 234 -1.46 7.29 -15.76
CA ASP A 234 -0.54 8.41 -15.98
C ASP A 234 -1.23 9.74 -15.65
N GLU A 235 -2.48 9.93 -16.08
CA GLU A 235 -3.32 11.09 -15.74
C GLU A 235 -3.58 11.18 -14.22
N TYR A 236 -3.84 10.04 -13.57
CA TYR A 236 -3.97 9.98 -12.11
C TYR A 236 -2.69 10.44 -11.39
N ALA A 237 -1.54 9.90 -11.82
CA ALA A 237 -0.24 10.19 -11.23
C ALA A 237 0.12 11.68 -11.37
N GLU A 238 -0.12 12.26 -12.56
CA GLU A 238 0.09 13.67 -12.83
C GLU A 238 -0.77 14.54 -11.92
N ARG A 239 -2.07 14.26 -11.85
CA ARG A 239 -2.99 15.02 -11.00
C ARG A 239 -2.63 14.91 -9.51
N PHE A 240 -2.24 13.73 -9.04
CA PHE A 240 -1.85 13.56 -7.65
C PHE A 240 -0.51 14.25 -7.33
N ALA A 241 0.42 14.32 -8.29
CA ALA A 241 1.65 15.10 -8.15
C ALA A 241 1.34 16.60 -8.02
N GLU A 242 0.44 17.16 -8.83
CA GLU A 242 0.01 18.57 -8.71
C GLU A 242 -0.52 18.91 -7.31
N LEU A 243 -1.26 17.99 -6.70
CA LEU A 243 -1.83 18.16 -5.37
C LEU A 243 -0.79 18.03 -4.25
N THR A 244 0.17 17.11 -4.39
CA THR A 244 1.06 16.71 -3.29
C THR A 244 2.46 17.30 -3.34
N ASP A 245 2.96 17.67 -4.52
CA ASP A 245 4.31 18.22 -4.66
C ASP A 245 4.51 19.57 -3.96
N PRO A 246 3.59 20.56 -4.07
CA PRO A 246 3.74 21.83 -3.36
C PRO A 246 3.79 21.65 -1.84
N VAL A 247 2.92 20.77 -1.31
CA VAL A 247 2.86 20.44 0.11
C VAL A 247 4.16 19.75 0.56
N TRP A 248 4.67 18.81 -0.25
CA TRP A 248 5.92 18.14 0.05
C TRP A 248 7.11 19.10 0.02
N GLU A 249 7.19 20.00 -0.96
CA GLU A 249 8.23 21.01 -1.05
C GLU A 249 8.25 21.95 0.15
N GLU A 250 7.08 22.40 0.61
CA GLU A 250 6.97 23.18 1.85
C GLU A 250 7.51 22.39 3.05
N MET A 251 7.08 21.13 3.21
CA MET A 251 7.52 20.26 4.31
C MET A 251 9.03 20.04 4.34
N ILE A 252 9.66 19.76 3.20
CA ILE A 252 11.11 19.48 3.15
C ILE A 252 11.96 20.74 3.26
N ASN A 253 11.38 21.94 3.16
CA ASN A 253 12.08 23.20 3.38
C ASN A 253 12.02 23.66 4.85
N ASP A 254 11.20 23.04 5.71
CA ASP A 254 11.17 23.30 7.16
C ASP A 254 12.28 22.51 7.88
N PRO A 255 13.26 23.19 8.53
CA PRO A 255 14.33 22.53 9.29
C PRO A 255 13.86 21.65 10.46
N ASN A 256 12.63 21.84 10.94
CA ASN A 256 12.05 21.05 12.02
C ASN A 256 11.32 19.79 11.49
N ASN A 257 11.14 19.68 10.18
CA ASN A 257 10.50 18.51 9.60
C ASN A 257 11.47 17.33 9.57
N ARG A 258 10.97 16.12 9.88
CA ARG A 258 11.74 14.87 9.75
C ARG A 258 12.39 14.71 8.37
N TRP A 259 11.68 15.13 7.33
CA TRP A 259 12.11 15.03 5.94
C TRP A 259 12.80 16.31 5.42
N TYR A 260 13.32 17.15 6.32
CA TYR A 260 14.08 18.33 5.93
C TYR A 260 15.14 17.98 4.90
N ARG A 261 15.20 18.74 3.80
CA ARG A 261 15.96 18.40 2.60
C ARG A 261 17.46 18.31 2.84
N GLU A 262 18.00 19.06 3.78
CA GLU A 262 19.42 18.98 4.16
C GLU A 262 19.65 17.96 5.28
N GLY A 263 18.58 17.43 5.85
CA GLY A 263 18.58 16.39 6.87
C GLY A 263 19.01 15.03 6.32
N ARG A 264 19.60 14.22 7.20
CA ARG A 264 20.15 12.91 6.87
C ARG A 264 19.11 11.97 6.26
N GLU A 265 17.92 11.86 6.85
CA GLU A 265 16.88 10.93 6.39
C GLU A 265 16.44 11.21 4.95
N TYR A 266 16.26 12.48 4.58
CA TYR A 266 15.92 12.87 3.21
C TYR A 266 17.06 12.54 2.23
N GLN A 267 18.30 12.85 2.60
CA GLN A 267 19.47 12.58 1.75
C GLN A 267 19.66 11.08 1.49
N GLU A 268 19.40 10.23 2.50
CA GLU A 268 19.47 8.77 2.39
C GLU A 268 18.42 8.18 1.44
N LEU A 269 17.30 8.88 1.15
CA LEU A 269 16.32 8.41 0.17
C LEU A 269 16.95 8.15 -1.21
N PHE A 270 17.95 8.96 -1.58
CA PHE A 270 18.66 8.87 -2.85
C PHE A 270 19.87 7.94 -2.80
N GLY A 271 20.07 7.21 -1.70
CA GLY A 271 21.23 6.32 -1.51
C GLY A 271 21.32 5.23 -2.58
N TYR A 272 20.19 4.62 -2.95
CA TYR A 272 20.14 3.60 -4.02
C TYR A 272 20.58 4.15 -5.38
N SER A 273 20.22 5.40 -5.68
CA SER A 273 20.67 6.08 -6.89
C SER A 273 22.17 6.43 -6.84
N ARG A 274 22.71 6.80 -5.68
CA ARG A 274 24.14 7.16 -5.52
C ARG A 274 25.10 5.96 -5.56
N GLU A 275 24.65 4.78 -5.12
CA GLU A 275 25.42 3.53 -5.31
C GLU A 275 25.68 3.25 -6.81
N LEU A 276 24.87 3.80 -7.73
CA LEU A 276 25.05 3.69 -9.18
C LEU A 276 26.20 4.56 -9.72
N GLU A 277 26.32 5.81 -9.27
CA GLU A 277 27.39 6.71 -9.72
C GLU A 277 28.78 6.18 -9.33
N SER A 278 28.88 5.60 -8.14
CA SER A 278 30.14 5.06 -7.62
C SER A 278 30.51 3.67 -8.16
N SER A 279 29.57 2.93 -8.74
CA SER A 279 29.81 1.62 -9.36
C SER A 279 30.00 1.68 -10.90
N GLY A 280 29.67 2.80 -11.55
CA GLY A 280 29.95 3.05 -12.97
C GLY A 280 31.38 3.53 -13.27
N HIS A 281 32.30 3.44 -12.31
CA HIS A 281 33.74 3.79 -12.45
C HIS A 281 34.68 2.62 -12.13
N ARG A 282 34.22 1.36 -12.25
CA ARG A 282 35.09 0.18 -12.16
C ARG A 282 34.86 -0.79 -13.30
#